data_AF-A0A8S7BIB5-F1
#
_entry.id   AF-A0A8S7BIB5-F1
#
_cell.length_a   1.000
_cell.length_b   1.000
_cell.length_c   1.000
_cell.angle_alpha   90.00
_cell.angle_beta   90.00
_cell.angle_gamma   90.00
#
_symmetry.space_group_name_H-M   'P 1'
#
loop_
_entity.id
_entity.type
_entity.pdbx_description
1 polymer ?
#
loop_
_entity_poly.entity_id
_entity_poly.type
_entity_poly.pdbx_seq_one_letter_code
_entity_poly.pdbx_strand_id
1 'polypeptide(L)'
;ESGLYYNRNRYYDPLQGRYITQDPIGLAGGWNLYNYPLNPIIRMDPLGLYNLYQLLYDVWHDDSYGTSSIDITGSGDLISLGGHAGLGVAFAKKKGEMLSDICIYATACGHAGIGGGINAAITYSETKSLPTSGVSNSVGVTVGGGVGGHFAYTYVVDVDNPESSTESVGIGAGVDASVMTLACRTWQECWVN
;
A
#
# COMPACT_ATOMS: atom_id res chain seq x y z
N GLU A 1 -12.26 -45.78 -7.09
CA GLU A 1 -11.79 -44.39 -7.03
C GLU A 1 -10.32 -44.36 -7.45
N SER A 2 -9.89 -43.43 -8.30
CA SER A 2 -8.64 -43.50 -9.08
C SER A 2 -7.34 -43.23 -8.30
N GLY A 3 -7.41 -43.00 -6.98
CA GLY A 3 -6.23 -42.81 -6.11
C GLY A 3 -5.47 -41.50 -6.31
N LEU A 4 -5.99 -40.58 -7.14
CA LEU A 4 -5.41 -39.27 -7.43
C LEU A 4 -6.05 -38.19 -6.56
N TYR A 5 -5.25 -37.21 -6.14
CA TYR A 5 -5.74 -36.04 -5.39
C TYR A 5 -5.96 -34.85 -6.33
N TYR A 6 -7.11 -34.20 -6.21
CA TYR A 6 -7.43 -33.02 -7.01
C TYR A 6 -7.02 -31.73 -6.31
N ASN A 7 -5.98 -31.06 -6.81
CA ASN A 7 -5.53 -29.75 -6.37
C ASN A 7 -5.98 -28.70 -7.36
N ARG A 8 -7.27 -28.35 -7.29
CA ARG A 8 -7.99 -27.27 -8.01
C ARG A 8 -7.80 -27.18 -9.53
N ASN A 9 -6.57 -26.96 -9.99
CA ASN A 9 -6.19 -26.84 -11.39
C ASN A 9 -5.42 -28.07 -11.91
N ARG A 10 -4.98 -28.99 -11.03
CA ARG A 10 -4.14 -30.14 -11.38
C ARG A 10 -4.50 -31.40 -10.60
N TYR A 11 -4.21 -32.56 -11.21
CA TYR A 11 -4.30 -33.86 -10.55
C TYR A 11 -2.91 -34.29 -10.04
N TYR A 12 -2.83 -34.64 -8.76
CA TYR A 12 -1.63 -35.09 -8.08
C TYR A 12 -1.66 -36.62 -7.90
N ASP A 13 -0.56 -37.27 -8.29
CA ASP A 13 -0.34 -38.69 -8.02
C ASP A 13 0.54 -38.85 -6.76
N PRO A 14 -0.01 -39.36 -5.65
CA PRO A 14 0.74 -39.56 -4.41
C PRO A 14 1.80 -40.67 -4.53
N LEU A 15 1.65 -41.63 -5.44
CA LEU A 15 2.62 -42.71 -5.64
C LEU A 15 3.89 -42.21 -6.33
N GLN A 16 3.75 -41.21 -7.20
CA GLN A 16 4.85 -40.63 -7.97
C GLN A 16 5.37 -39.31 -7.41
N GLY A 17 4.67 -38.72 -6.42
CA GLY A 17 5.05 -37.46 -5.78
C GLY A 17 5.02 -36.26 -6.72
N ARG A 18 4.15 -36.27 -7.75
CA ARG A 18 4.16 -35.27 -8.84
C ARG A 18 2.76 -35.02 -9.41
N TYR A 19 2.62 -33.92 -10.14
CA TYR A 19 1.42 -33.67 -10.94
C TYR A 19 1.46 -34.50 -12.24
N ILE A 20 0.30 -35.00 -12.67
CA ILE A 20 0.15 -35.75 -13.93
C ILE A 20 -0.26 -34.86 -15.11
N THR A 21 -0.64 -33.61 -14.83
CA THR A 21 -1.01 -32.58 -15.81
C THR A 21 0.03 -31.47 -15.79
N GLN A 22 0.41 -30.99 -16.97
CA GLN A 22 1.36 -29.89 -17.13
C GLN A 22 0.84 -28.61 -16.45
N ASP A 23 1.74 -27.83 -15.83
CA ASP A 23 1.40 -26.54 -15.23
C ASP A 23 0.80 -25.56 -16.27
N PRO A 24 -0.44 -25.07 -16.07
CA PRO A 24 -1.07 -24.09 -16.96
C PRO A 24 -0.28 -22.78 -17.10
N ILE A 25 0.55 -22.42 -16.13
CA ILE A 25 1.36 -21.18 -16.17
C ILE A 25 2.67 -21.35 -16.95
N GLY A 26 2.97 -22.56 -17.41
CA GLY A 26 4.17 -22.85 -18.18
C GLY A 26 5.47 -22.64 -17.39
N LEU A 27 6.49 -22.11 -18.05
CA LEU A 27 7.83 -21.94 -17.47
C LEU A 27 7.88 -20.94 -16.29
N ALA A 28 6.84 -20.13 -16.08
CA ALA A 28 6.74 -19.22 -14.95
C ALA A 28 6.58 -19.96 -13.60
N GLY A 29 6.10 -21.20 -13.61
CA GLY A 29 6.01 -22.09 -12.44
C GLY A 29 7.31 -22.85 -12.15
N GLY A 30 8.36 -22.58 -12.94
CA GLY A 30 9.68 -23.23 -12.85
C GLY A 30 9.97 -24.16 -14.02
N TRP A 31 11.21 -24.63 -14.08
CA TRP A 31 11.73 -25.47 -15.17
C TRP A 31 11.09 -26.85 -15.26
N ASN A 32 10.47 -27.33 -14.17
CA ASN A 32 9.82 -28.63 -14.13
C ASN A 32 8.30 -28.47 -13.99
N LEU A 33 7.62 -28.59 -15.12
CA LEU A 33 6.19 -28.38 -15.31
C LEU A 33 5.28 -29.41 -14.60
N TYR A 34 5.88 -30.46 -14.02
CA TYR A 34 5.16 -31.54 -13.33
C TYR A 34 5.51 -31.61 -11.84
N ASN A 35 6.36 -30.70 -11.34
CA ASN A 35 6.92 -30.83 -10.00
C ASN A 35 5.91 -30.52 -8.90
N TYR A 36 5.87 -31.36 -7.88
CA TYR A 36 5.23 -31.04 -6.61
C TYR A 36 6.30 -30.54 -5.62
N PRO A 37 6.03 -29.55 -4.75
CA PRO A 37 7.04 -29.03 -3.83
C PRO A 37 7.65 -30.14 -2.97
N LEU A 38 8.99 -30.25 -3.02
CA LEU A 38 9.82 -31.28 -2.37
C LEU A 38 9.70 -31.34 -0.83
N ASN A 39 9.03 -30.37 -0.20
CA ASN A 39 8.76 -30.36 1.23
C ASN A 39 7.33 -29.85 1.52
N PRO A 40 6.33 -30.75 1.59
CA PRO A 40 4.93 -30.38 1.75
C PRO A 40 4.58 -29.79 3.12
N ILE A 41 5.48 -29.87 4.11
CA ILE A 41 5.26 -29.30 5.45
C ILE A 41 5.49 -27.78 5.46
N ILE A 42 6.47 -27.30 4.69
CA ILE A 42 6.85 -25.88 4.65
C ILE A 42 6.41 -25.21 3.33
N ARG A 43 6.22 -26.00 2.26
CA ARG A 43 5.85 -25.54 0.92
C ARG A 43 4.57 -26.22 0.48
N MET A 44 3.44 -25.68 0.92
CA MET A 44 2.14 -26.00 0.34
C MET A 44 1.95 -25.16 -0.95
N ASP A 45 1.31 -25.73 -1.96
CA ASP A 45 0.88 -25.02 -3.19
C ASP A 45 -0.66 -25.05 -3.22
N PRO A 46 -1.34 -24.15 -2.48
CA PRO A 46 -2.80 -24.21 -2.28
C PRO A 46 -3.59 -23.93 -3.56
N LEU A 47 -2.97 -23.27 -4.54
CA LEU A 47 -3.61 -22.86 -5.80
C LEU A 47 -3.19 -23.74 -6.98
N GLY A 48 -2.20 -24.59 -6.82
CA GLY A 48 -1.69 -25.43 -7.90
C GLY A 48 -0.97 -24.61 -8.98
N LEU A 49 -0.37 -23.46 -8.63
CA LEU A 49 0.14 -22.46 -9.59
C LEU A 49 1.45 -21.79 -9.15
N TYR A 50 1.73 -21.73 -7.84
CA TYR A 50 2.90 -21.06 -7.28
C TYR A 50 3.26 -21.67 -5.92
N ASN A 51 4.55 -21.73 -5.61
CA ASN A 51 5.04 -21.98 -4.27
C ASN A 51 4.55 -20.88 -3.30
N LEU A 52 3.83 -21.25 -2.24
CA LEU A 52 3.46 -20.33 -1.15
C LEU A 52 4.68 -19.58 -0.59
N TYR A 53 5.86 -20.19 -0.67
CA TYR A 53 7.12 -19.54 -0.34
C TYR A 53 7.40 -18.29 -1.18
N GLN A 54 7.13 -18.25 -2.49
CA GLN A 54 7.42 -17.06 -3.31
C GLN A 54 6.44 -15.93 -3.02
N LEU A 55 5.15 -16.25 -2.82
CA LEU A 55 4.16 -15.26 -2.39
C LEU A 55 4.48 -14.70 -0.99
N LEU A 56 4.88 -15.56 -0.04
CA LEU A 56 5.35 -15.08 1.26
C LEU A 56 6.72 -14.39 1.16
N TYR A 57 7.58 -14.77 0.23
CA TYR A 57 8.87 -14.11 0.01
C TYR A 57 8.64 -12.70 -0.55
N ASP A 58 7.77 -12.50 -1.54
CA ASP A 58 7.51 -11.17 -2.08
C ASP A 58 6.80 -10.26 -1.06
N VAL A 59 5.99 -10.83 -0.15
CA VAL A 59 5.34 -10.11 0.96
C VAL A 59 6.32 -9.80 2.12
N TRP A 60 7.27 -10.71 2.44
CA TRP A 60 8.18 -10.56 3.58
C TRP A 60 9.60 -10.07 3.24
N HIS A 61 10.07 -10.31 2.02
CA HIS A 61 11.32 -9.80 1.41
C HIS A 61 11.04 -8.66 0.45
N ASP A 62 9.97 -7.91 0.70
CA ASP A 62 9.84 -6.61 0.11
C ASP A 62 11.08 -5.79 0.50
N ASP A 63 11.92 -5.53 -0.50
CA ASP A 63 13.10 -4.68 -0.43
C ASP A 63 12.69 -3.20 -0.31
N SER A 64 11.37 -2.94 -0.27
CA SER A 64 10.76 -1.64 0.01
C SER A 64 11.14 -1.15 1.39
N TYR A 65 12.11 -0.24 1.38
CA TYR A 65 12.21 0.83 2.36
C TYR A 65 11.11 1.83 2.06
N GLY A 66 10.40 2.24 3.10
CA GLY A 66 9.26 3.14 2.94
C GLY A 66 8.62 3.47 4.26
N THR A 67 7.73 4.44 4.20
CA THR A 67 6.95 4.91 5.34
C THR A 67 5.50 4.59 5.08
N SER A 68 4.89 3.83 5.99
CA SER A 68 3.45 3.63 6.03
C SER A 68 2.87 4.49 7.13
N SER A 69 1.86 5.29 6.85
CA SER A 69 1.23 6.16 7.83
C SER A 69 -0.27 6.09 7.85
N ILE A 70 -0.83 6.42 9.01
CA ILE A 70 -2.27 6.58 9.22
C ILE A 70 -2.50 7.95 9.85
N ASP A 71 -3.36 8.75 9.25
CA ASP A 71 -3.78 10.04 9.77
C ASP A 71 -5.29 10.22 9.78
N ILE A 72 -5.74 11.14 10.63
CA ILE A 72 -7.10 11.68 10.59
C ILE A 72 -7.01 13.04 9.92
N THR A 73 -7.71 13.18 8.80
CA THR A 73 -7.76 14.40 8.01
C THR A 73 -9.15 15.05 8.12
N GLY A 74 -9.21 16.37 8.24
CA GLY A 74 -10.43 17.15 8.03
C GLY A 74 -10.21 18.15 6.90
N SER A 75 -11.14 18.22 5.95
CA SER A 75 -11.08 19.19 4.85
C SER A 75 -12.36 20.01 4.73
N GLY A 76 -12.21 21.21 4.18
CA GLY A 76 -13.30 22.11 3.86
C GLY A 76 -12.94 22.99 2.69
N ASP A 77 -13.65 22.84 1.57
CA ASP A 77 -13.38 23.56 0.34
C ASP A 77 -14.62 24.32 -0.16
N LEU A 78 -14.42 25.60 -0.49
CA LEU A 78 -15.41 26.45 -1.15
C LEU A 78 -15.07 26.53 -2.64
N ILE A 79 -15.84 25.79 -3.46
CA ILE A 79 -15.97 25.84 -4.94
C ILE A 79 -14.70 25.73 -5.81
N SER A 80 -13.55 26.12 -5.29
CA SER A 80 -12.26 26.14 -5.98
C SER A 80 -11.07 26.38 -5.05
N LEU A 81 -11.29 26.79 -3.80
CA LEU A 81 -10.23 26.99 -2.81
C LEU A 81 -10.64 26.39 -1.46
N GLY A 82 -9.67 25.86 -0.75
CA GLY A 82 -9.90 25.38 0.61
C GLY A 82 -8.64 24.89 1.27
N GLY A 83 -8.80 24.01 2.23
CA GLY A 83 -7.67 23.42 2.91
C GLY A 83 -8.03 22.17 3.70
N HIS A 84 -7.00 21.41 4.01
CA HIS A 84 -7.13 20.30 4.93
C HIS A 84 -6.02 20.35 5.98
N ALA A 85 -6.32 19.78 7.14
CA ALA A 85 -5.34 19.51 8.18
C ALA A 85 -5.45 18.06 8.62
N GLY A 86 -4.31 17.43 8.88
CA GLY A 86 -4.20 16.06 9.31
C GLY A 86 -3.24 15.89 10.47
N LEU A 87 -3.49 14.89 11.31
CA LEU A 87 -2.55 14.42 12.32
C LEU A 87 -2.42 12.91 12.19
N GLY A 88 -1.20 12.40 12.17
CA GLY A 88 -0.95 10.99 11.96
C GLY A 88 0.27 10.44 12.65
N VAL A 89 0.38 9.12 12.53
CA VAL A 89 1.55 8.34 12.91
C VAL A 89 2.09 7.64 11.68
N ALA A 90 3.41 7.64 11.56
CA ALA A 90 4.16 7.02 10.49
C ALA A 90 5.10 5.96 11.07
N PHE A 91 5.17 4.83 10.39
CA PHE A 91 6.09 3.74 10.68
C PHE A 91 7.03 3.60 9.50
N ALA A 92 8.32 3.74 9.76
CA ALA A 92 9.34 3.69 8.72
C ALA A 92 10.20 2.44 8.90
N LYS A 93 10.27 1.64 7.85
CA LYS A 93 11.13 0.45 7.81
C LYS A 93 12.38 0.76 7.00
N LYS A 94 13.54 0.76 7.67
CA LYS A 94 14.83 0.91 7.01
C LYS A 94 15.28 -0.39 6.37
N LYS A 95 15.99 -0.28 5.25
CA LYS A 95 16.54 -1.45 4.54
C LYS A 95 17.54 -2.18 5.43
N GLY A 96 17.26 -3.43 5.76
CA GLY A 96 18.16 -4.30 6.54
C GLY A 96 18.10 -4.13 8.06
N GLU A 97 17.21 -3.29 8.59
CA GLU A 97 17.01 -3.16 10.04
C GLU A 97 15.73 -3.89 10.49
N MET A 98 15.77 -4.48 11.70
CA MET A 98 14.61 -5.13 12.32
C MET A 98 13.72 -4.14 13.09
N LEU A 99 14.21 -2.94 13.35
CA LEU A 99 13.53 -1.90 14.13
C LEU A 99 12.95 -0.86 13.18
N SER A 100 11.71 -0.47 13.44
CA SER A 100 11.00 0.57 12.70
C SER A 100 11.09 1.89 13.45
N ASP A 101 11.44 2.97 12.77
CA ASP A 101 11.30 4.31 13.33
C ASP A 101 9.80 4.64 13.41
N ILE A 102 9.39 5.27 14.51
CA ILE A 102 8.03 5.80 14.67
C ILE A 102 8.08 7.31 14.62
N CYS A 103 7.21 7.91 13.81
CA CYS A 103 7.06 9.35 13.73
C CYS A 103 5.63 9.77 13.98
N ILE A 104 5.45 10.92 14.60
CA ILE A 104 4.18 11.64 14.58
C ILE A 104 4.32 12.81 13.62
N TYR A 105 3.26 13.13 12.91
CA TYR A 105 3.24 14.28 12.03
C TYR A 105 1.92 15.02 12.07
N ALA A 106 2.00 16.33 11.85
CA ALA A 106 0.89 17.19 11.54
C ALA A 106 1.08 17.74 10.13
N THR A 107 0.04 17.71 9.32
CA THR A 107 0.04 18.22 7.96
C THR A 107 -1.02 19.28 7.81
N ALA A 108 -0.69 20.37 7.12
CA ALA A 108 -1.64 21.38 6.71
C ALA A 108 -1.45 21.70 5.22
N CYS A 109 -2.55 21.72 4.47
CA CYS A 109 -2.50 21.94 3.03
C CYS A 109 -3.52 22.98 2.60
N GLY A 110 -3.13 23.78 1.62
CA GLY A 110 -4.05 24.60 0.84
C GLY A 110 -4.43 23.89 -0.45
N HIS A 111 -5.70 24.01 -0.84
CA HIS A 111 -6.24 23.43 -2.06
C HIS A 111 -6.61 24.49 -3.09
N ALA A 112 -6.45 24.15 -4.38
CA ALA A 112 -7.03 24.88 -5.49
C ALA A 112 -7.53 23.92 -6.57
N GLY A 113 -8.74 24.10 -7.09
CA GLY A 113 -9.28 23.15 -8.06
C GLY A 113 -10.71 23.37 -8.48
N ILE A 114 -11.38 22.29 -8.86
CA ILE A 114 -12.80 22.28 -9.23
C ILE A 114 -13.57 21.46 -8.21
N GLY A 115 -14.68 22.02 -7.76
CA GLY A 115 -15.57 21.37 -6.81
C GLY A 115 -15.27 21.76 -5.37
N GLY A 116 -15.75 20.96 -4.44
CA GLY A 116 -15.54 21.21 -3.03
C GLY A 116 -16.42 20.33 -2.16
N GLY A 117 -16.19 20.46 -0.86
CA GLY A 117 -16.80 19.56 0.09
C GLY A 117 -16.40 19.91 1.51
N ILE A 118 -17.04 19.20 2.44
CA ILE A 118 -16.64 19.14 3.84
C ILE A 118 -16.58 17.67 4.22
N ASN A 119 -15.42 17.21 4.66
CA ASN A 119 -15.25 15.81 5.02
C ASN A 119 -14.23 15.63 6.14
N ALA A 120 -14.33 14.48 6.78
CA ALA A 120 -13.33 13.97 7.71
C ALA A 120 -13.03 12.52 7.34
N ALA A 121 -11.76 12.17 7.24
CA ALA A 121 -11.30 10.88 6.76
C ALA A 121 -10.21 10.30 7.67
N ILE A 122 -10.14 8.97 7.70
CA ILE A 122 -8.93 8.25 8.07
C ILE A 122 -8.20 7.97 6.76
N THR A 123 -6.96 8.40 6.70
CA THR A 123 -6.12 8.30 5.50
C THR A 123 -4.96 7.38 5.79
N TYR A 124 -4.76 6.41 4.90
CA TYR A 124 -3.56 5.58 4.87
C TYR A 124 -2.64 6.12 3.78
N SER A 125 -1.35 6.26 4.07
CA SER A 125 -0.37 6.74 3.10
C SER A 125 0.88 5.86 3.04
N GLU A 126 1.46 5.73 1.85
CA GLU A 126 2.74 5.07 1.60
C GLU A 126 3.71 6.05 0.93
N THR A 127 4.87 6.26 1.56
CA THR A 127 5.92 7.13 1.06
C THR A 127 7.17 6.32 0.72
N LYS A 128 7.78 6.60 -0.44
CA LYS A 128 9.01 5.91 -0.92
C LYS A 128 10.31 6.36 -0.25
N SER A 129 10.22 7.23 0.75
CA SER A 129 11.36 7.74 1.51
C SER A 129 11.15 7.54 3.00
N LEU A 130 12.26 7.60 3.73
CA LEU A 130 12.26 7.53 5.19
C LEU A 130 11.94 8.93 5.77
N PRO A 131 11.10 9.02 6.80
CA PRO A 131 10.76 10.27 7.44
C PRO A 131 11.91 10.71 8.36
N THR A 132 12.12 12.03 8.45
CA THR A 132 13.15 12.64 9.30
C THR A 132 12.52 13.75 10.13
N SER A 133 12.87 13.87 11.41
CA SER A 133 12.36 14.99 12.23
C SER A 133 12.62 16.33 11.55
N GLY A 134 11.59 17.17 11.46
CA GLY A 134 11.69 18.46 10.79
C GLY A 134 10.41 18.87 10.08
N VAL A 135 10.59 19.71 9.06
CA VAL A 135 9.50 20.26 8.24
C VAL A 135 9.77 19.90 6.79
N SER A 136 8.77 19.31 6.13
CA SER A 136 8.79 19.05 4.69
C SER A 136 7.65 19.79 3.99
N ASN A 137 7.86 20.10 2.71
CA ASN A 137 6.83 20.68 1.86
C ASN A 137 6.56 19.70 0.72
N SER A 138 5.28 19.47 0.41
CA SER A 138 4.89 18.60 -0.69
C SER A 138 3.82 19.25 -1.55
N VAL A 139 3.79 18.88 -2.82
CA VAL A 139 2.80 19.35 -3.79
C VAL A 139 2.20 18.18 -4.53
N GLY A 140 0.93 18.28 -4.88
CA GLY A 140 0.24 17.14 -5.46
C GLY A 140 -1.18 17.41 -5.89
N VAL A 141 -1.91 16.31 -6.06
CA VAL A 141 -3.30 16.29 -6.47
C VAL A 141 -4.08 15.38 -5.53
N THR A 142 -5.30 15.79 -5.19
CA THR A 142 -6.30 14.95 -4.55
C THR A 142 -7.57 14.90 -5.39
N VAL A 143 -8.21 13.74 -5.38
CA VAL A 143 -9.55 13.54 -5.92
C VAL A 143 -10.42 12.96 -4.82
N GLY A 144 -11.53 13.63 -4.54
CA GLY A 144 -12.44 13.29 -3.45
C GLY A 144 -13.88 13.16 -3.96
N GLY A 145 -14.65 12.31 -3.29
CA GLY A 145 -16.03 12.06 -3.68
C GLY A 145 -16.87 11.37 -2.62
N GLY A 146 -18.14 11.76 -2.53
CA GLY A 146 -19.19 11.02 -1.83
C GLY A 146 -20.27 11.89 -1.20
N VAL A 147 -21.41 11.27 -0.85
CA VAL A 147 -22.54 11.93 -0.17
C VAL A 147 -22.90 11.11 1.06
N GLY A 148 -22.66 11.66 2.25
CA GLY A 148 -22.84 10.96 3.53
C GLY A 148 -21.67 10.01 3.89
N GLY A 149 -20.85 9.66 2.90
CA GLY A 149 -19.54 9.02 3.03
C GLY A 149 -18.52 9.77 2.17
N HIS A 150 -17.24 9.58 2.44
CA HIS A 150 -16.14 10.22 1.72
C HIS A 150 -15.09 9.18 1.33
N PHE A 151 -14.63 9.24 0.08
CA PHE A 151 -13.45 8.55 -0.40
C PHE A 151 -12.53 9.58 -1.06
N ALA A 152 -11.25 9.53 -0.74
CA ALA A 152 -10.24 10.34 -1.40
C ALA A 152 -9.03 9.51 -1.83
N TYR A 153 -8.46 9.90 -2.95
CA TYR A 153 -7.14 9.45 -3.39
C TYR A 153 -6.25 10.68 -3.56
N THR A 154 -5.09 10.66 -2.93
CA THR A 154 -4.14 11.77 -2.95
C THR A 154 -2.76 11.27 -3.38
N TYR A 155 -2.12 12.03 -4.25
CA TYR A 155 -0.75 11.79 -4.68
C TYR A 155 0.06 13.07 -4.49
N VAL A 156 1.14 13.00 -3.71
CA VAL A 156 2.04 14.14 -3.47
C VAL A 156 3.48 13.77 -3.77
N VAL A 157 4.24 14.77 -4.18
CA VAL A 157 5.69 14.70 -4.37
C VAL A 157 6.33 15.69 -3.41
N ASP A 158 7.41 15.28 -2.76
CA ASP A 158 8.21 16.17 -1.90
C ASP A 158 8.93 17.22 -2.77
N VAL A 159 8.82 18.49 -2.38
CA VAL A 159 9.41 19.62 -3.10
C VAL A 159 10.94 19.59 -3.01
N ASP A 160 11.47 19.18 -1.86
CA ASP A 160 12.90 19.16 -1.59
C ASP A 160 13.55 17.84 -2.07
N ASN A 161 12.74 16.80 -2.28
CA ASN A 161 13.18 15.51 -2.81
C ASN A 161 12.19 14.92 -3.84
N PRO A 162 12.31 15.26 -5.13
CA PRO A 162 11.33 14.87 -6.15
C PRO A 162 11.29 13.37 -6.47
N GLU A 163 12.27 12.58 -6.01
CA GLU A 163 12.22 11.11 -6.08
C GLU A 163 11.34 10.50 -4.97
N SER A 164 10.98 11.29 -3.96
CA SER A 164 10.07 10.91 -2.88
C SER A 164 8.63 11.29 -3.22
N SER A 165 7.83 10.28 -3.55
CA SER A 165 6.38 10.39 -3.70
C SER A 165 5.64 9.72 -2.54
N THR A 166 4.47 10.26 -2.19
CA THR A 166 3.52 9.65 -1.27
C THR A 166 2.19 9.43 -1.96
N GLU A 167 1.68 8.21 -1.85
CA GLU A 167 0.34 7.81 -2.29
C GLU A 167 -0.55 7.61 -1.07
N SER A 168 -1.75 8.17 -1.10
CA SER A 168 -2.67 8.13 0.04
C SER A 168 -4.08 7.77 -0.38
N VAL A 169 -4.75 6.98 0.45
CA VAL A 169 -6.17 6.61 0.30
C VAL A 169 -6.90 6.97 1.59
N GLY A 170 -7.92 7.83 1.47
CA GLY A 170 -8.76 8.29 2.56
C GLY A 170 -10.16 7.70 2.49
N ILE A 171 -10.69 7.25 3.64
CA ILE A 171 -12.10 6.88 3.80
C ILE A 171 -12.71 7.61 4.98
N GLY A 172 -13.95 8.04 4.86
CA GLY A 172 -14.53 8.90 5.87
C GLY A 172 -16.00 9.21 5.70
N ALA A 173 -16.42 10.29 6.35
CA ALA A 173 -17.76 10.83 6.29
C ALA A 173 -17.71 12.28 5.82
N GLY A 174 -18.70 12.68 5.05
CA GLY A 174 -18.78 14.03 4.52
C GLY A 174 -19.57 14.11 3.23
N VAL A 175 -19.50 15.29 2.62
CA VAL A 175 -19.93 15.52 1.25
C VAL A 175 -18.74 16.07 0.48
N ASP A 176 -18.38 15.42 -0.60
CA ASP A 176 -17.27 15.86 -1.44
C ASP A 176 -17.53 15.50 -2.90
N ALA A 177 -17.12 16.38 -3.80
CA ALA A 177 -17.00 16.10 -5.21
C ALA A 177 -15.94 17.05 -5.75
N SER A 178 -14.68 16.65 -5.64
CA SER A 178 -13.56 17.56 -5.89
C SER A 178 -12.40 16.91 -6.65
N VAL A 179 -11.74 17.73 -7.45
CA VAL A 179 -10.42 17.46 -8.02
C VAL A 179 -9.57 18.69 -7.75
N MET A 180 -8.57 18.57 -6.89
CA MET A 180 -7.79 19.70 -6.39
C MET A 180 -6.30 19.44 -6.51
N THR A 181 -5.56 20.49 -6.84
CA THR A 181 -4.13 20.54 -6.53
C THR A 181 -3.97 20.99 -5.09
N LEU A 182 -2.91 20.52 -4.44
CA LEU A 182 -2.58 20.86 -3.07
C LEU A 182 -1.12 21.21 -2.93
N ALA A 183 -0.88 22.16 -2.03
CA ALA A 183 0.42 22.46 -1.47
C ALA A 183 0.34 22.25 0.05
N CYS A 184 1.19 21.38 0.54
CA CYS A 184 1.19 20.87 1.89
C CYS A 184 2.47 21.23 2.61
N ARG A 185 2.34 21.48 3.91
CA ARG A 185 3.44 21.56 4.85
C ARG A 185 3.22 20.54 5.96
N THR A 186 4.23 19.72 6.20
CA THR A 186 4.20 18.68 7.22
C THR A 186 5.27 18.96 8.26
N TRP A 187 4.88 18.94 9.53
CA TRP A 187 5.78 18.97 10.68
C TRP A 187 5.82 17.58 11.27
N GLN A 188 7.00 16.99 11.40
CA GLN A 188 7.17 15.63 11.89
C GLN A 188 8.24 15.54 12.96
N GLU A 189 8.00 14.66 13.93
CA GLU A 189 8.98 14.28 14.96
C GLU A 189 9.08 12.76 14.97
N CYS A 190 10.31 12.26 14.86
CA CYS A 190 10.63 10.85 14.72
C CYS A 190 11.48 10.36 15.88
N TRP A 191 11.15 9.17 16.38
CA TRP A 191 11.93 8.46 17.39
C TRP A 191 12.41 7.13 16.83
N VAL A 192 13.70 6.88 17.01
CA VAL A 192 14.34 5.59 16.74
C VAL A 192 14.19 4.70 17.97
N ASN A 193 13.91 3.42 17.77
CA ASN A 193 14.16 2.37 18.76
C ASN A 193 15.31 1.49 18.28
#